data_AF-A0A523XA49-F1
#
_entry.id   AF-A0A523XA49-F1
#
_cell.length_a   1.000
_cell.length_b   1.000
_cell.length_c   1.000
_cell.angle_alpha   90.00
_cell.angle_beta   90.00
_cell.angle_gamma   90.00
#
_symmetry.space_group_name_H-M   'P 1'
#
loop_
_entity.id
_entity.type
_entity.pdbx_description
1 polymer ?
#
loop_
_entity_poly.entity_id
_entity_poly.type
_entity_poly.pdbx_seq_one_letter_code
_entity_poly.pdbx_strand_id
1 'polypeptide(L)' 'MDIIITITDEEKRILESWLGTGQIQPWLQDAIDNKIRQRVDASILEETDRNPKKMTKANKLLVLKDIVLPTRIERDRKD' A
#
# COMPACT_ATOMS: atom_id res chain seq x y z
N MET A 1 -13.24 5.30 2.09
CA MET A 1 -12.78 5.30 0.68
C MET A 1 -12.80 3.85 0.31
N ASP A 2 -13.69 3.49 -0.60
CA ASP A 2 -14.02 2.08 -0.84
C ASP A 2 -13.39 1.70 -2.17
N ILE A 3 -12.51 0.70 -2.14
CA ILE A 3 -11.88 0.15 -3.34
C ILE A 3 -12.72 -1.07 -3.75
N ILE A 4 -13.38 -0.97 -4.90
CA ILE A 4 -14.14 -2.07 -5.47
C ILE A 4 -13.23 -2.83 -6.42
N ILE A 5 -13.03 -4.12 -6.16
CA ILE A 5 -12.33 -5.03 -7.06
C ILE A 5 -13.33 -6.05 -7.57
N THR A 6 -13.44 -6.14 -8.90
CA THR A 6 -14.22 -7.17 -9.57
C THR A 6 -13.30 -8.29 -10.00
N ILE A 7 -13.68 -9.52 -9.68
CA ILE A 7 -13.00 -10.74 -10.13
C ILE A 7 -14.03 -11.65 -10.79
N THR A 8 -13.56 -12.48 -11.71
CA THR A 8 -14.35 -13.54 -12.34
C THR A 8 -14.63 -14.68 -11.35
N ASP A 9 -15.63 -15.52 -11.66
CA ASP A 9 -15.92 -16.70 -10.86
C ASP A 9 -14.75 -17.71 -10.84
N GLU A 10 -13.99 -17.79 -11.93
CA GLU A 10 -12.82 -18.65 -12.01
C GLU A 10 -11.69 -18.15 -11.09
N GLU A 11 -11.38 -16.85 -11.12
CA GLU A 11 -10.40 -16.24 -10.22
C GLU A 11 -10.82 -16.40 -8.76
N LYS A 12 -12.12 -16.20 -8.46
CA LYS A 12 -12.67 -16.45 -7.13
C LYS A 12 -12.40 -17.89 -6.68
N ARG A 13 -12.71 -18.88 -7.53
CA ARG A 13 -12.50 -20.30 -7.21
C ARG A 13 -11.02 -20.61 -6.94
N ILE A 14 -10.12 -20.07 -7.74
CA ILE A 14 -8.67 -20.26 -7.56
C ILE A 14 -8.23 -19.64 -6.24
N LEU A 15 -8.63 -18.39 -5.96
CA LEU A 15 -8.29 -17.69 -4.71
C LEU A 15 -8.83 -18.42 -3.48
N GLU A 16 -10.08 -18.87 -3.50
CA GLU A 16 -10.68 -19.64 -2.39
C GLU A 16 -9.98 -20.98 -2.16
N SER A 17 -9.43 -21.62 -3.19
CA SER A 17 -8.67 -22.86 -3.02
C SER A 17 -7.35 -22.68 -2.28
N TRP A 18 -6.74 -21.50 -2.36
CA TRP A 18 -5.45 -21.19 -1.73
C TRP A 18 -5.63 -20.51 -0.37
N LEU A 19 -6.58 -19.58 -0.28
CA LEU A 19 -6.81 -18.75 0.90
C LEU A 19 -7.85 -19.35 1.85
N GLY A 20 -8.74 -20.21 1.35
CA GLY A 20 -9.95 -20.66 2.04
C GLY A 20 -11.18 -19.82 1.68
N THR A 21 -12.36 -20.42 1.82
CA THR A 21 -13.64 -19.78 1.50
C THR A 21 -13.87 -18.53 2.34
N GLY A 22 -14.27 -17.43 1.70
CA GLY A 22 -14.54 -16.15 2.37
C GLY A 22 -13.30 -15.38 2.83
N GLN A 23 -12.09 -15.86 2.55
CA GLN A 23 -10.84 -15.20 2.99
C GLN A 23 -10.29 -14.17 1.99
N ILE A 24 -10.90 -14.03 0.80
CA ILE A 24 -10.43 -13.11 -0.24
C ILE A 24 -10.41 -11.66 0.25
N GLN A 25 -11.50 -11.19 0.86
CA GLN A 25 -11.62 -9.80 1.32
C GLN A 25 -10.59 -9.44 2.42
N PRO A 26 -10.48 -10.18 3.54
CA PRO A 26 -9.49 -9.85 4.57
C PRO A 26 -8.07 -9.92 4.02
N TRP A 27 -7.76 -10.93 3.20
CA TRP A 27 -6.45 -11.05 2.55
C TRP A 27 -6.12 -9.84 1.65
N LEU A 28 -7.09 -9.39 0.86
CA LEU A 28 -6.92 -8.23 -0.03
C LEU A 28 -6.73 -6.95 0.78
N GLN A 29 -7.49 -6.76 1.86
CA GLN A 29 -7.35 -5.61 2.75
C GLN A 29 -5.95 -5.56 3.37
N ASP A 30 -5.45 -6.71 3.85
CA ASP A 30 -4.10 -6.81 4.42
C ASP A 30 -3.02 -6.52 3.37
N ALA A 31 -3.19 -7.01 2.14
CA ALA A 31 -2.27 -6.76 1.04
C ALA A 31 -2.19 -5.25 0.70
N ILE A 32 -3.35 -4.59 0.61
CA ILE A 32 -3.44 -3.14 0.37
C ILE A 32 -2.81 -2.37 1.52
N ASP A 33 -3.14 -2.70 2.76
CA ASP A 33 -2.63 -2.02 3.95
C ASP A 33 -1.11 -2.16 4.07
N ASN A 34 -0.58 -3.34 3.78
CA ASN A 34 0.86 -3.57 3.76
C ASN A 34 1.55 -2.78 2.64
N LYS A 35 0.94 -2.72 1.45
CA LYS A 35 1.49 -1.95 0.34
C LYS A 35 1.51 -0.45 0.63
N ILE A 36 0.44 0.08 1.21
CA ILE A 36 0.36 1.48 1.65
C ILE A 36 1.45 1.76 2.69
N ARG A 37 1.60 0.89 3.70
CA ARG A 37 2.63 1.04 4.74
C ARG A 37 4.04 1.07 4.15
N GLN A 38 4.36 0.14 3.26
CA GLN A 38 5.65 0.10 2.58
C GLN A 38 5.91 1.37 1.77
N ARG A 39 4.91 1.86 1.03
CA ARG A 39 5.07 3.09 0.24
C ARG A 39 5.25 4.32 1.11
N VAL A 40 4.50 4.43 2.22
CA VAL A 40 4.66 5.49 3.22
C VAL A 40 6.09 5.49 3.78
N ASP A 41 6.58 4.31 4.18
CA ASP A 41 7.93 4.19 4.75
C ASP A 41 9.01 4.52 3.72
N ALA A 42 8.87 4.05 2.48
CA ALA A 42 9.79 4.38 1.38
C ALA A 42 9.81 5.89 1.12
N SER A 43 8.65 6.53 1.04
CA SER A 43 8.56 7.97 0.81
C SER A 43 9.24 8.78 1.91
N ILE A 44 9.13 8.35 3.17
CA ILE A 44 9.81 9.02 4.29
C ILE A 44 11.34 8.85 4.19
N LEU A 45 11.82 7.67 3.79
CA LEU A 45 13.25 7.42 3.62
C LEU A 45 13.84 8.15 2.41
N GLU A 46 13.07 8.27 1.33
CA GLU A 46 13.48 8.92 0.07
C GLU A 46 13.54 10.45 0.23
N GLU A 47 12.59 11.03 0.97
CA GLU A 47 12.33 12.48 0.96
C GLU A 47 12.65 13.17 2.30
N THR A 48 13.07 12.42 3.33
CA THR A 48 13.43 12.98 4.65
C THR A 48 14.60 12.25 5.30
N ASP A 49 15.24 12.90 6.28
CA ASP A 49 16.28 12.27 7.13
C ASP A 49 15.71 11.39 8.26
N ARG A 50 14.39 11.12 8.27
CA ARG A 50 13.74 10.42 9.38
C ARG A 50 13.70 8.92 9.15
N ASN A 51 13.80 8.16 10.24
CA ASN A 51 13.63 6.70 10.20
C ASN A 51 12.15 6.31 10.45
N PRO A 52 11.41 5.83 9.45
CA PRO A 52 10.00 5.48 9.61
C PRO A 52 9.76 4.35 10.62
N LYS A 53 10.73 3.45 10.86
CA LYS A 53 10.57 2.36 11.84
C LYS A 53 10.43 2.87 13.28
N LYS A 54 10.88 4.10 13.57
CA LYS A 54 10.79 4.75 14.89
C LYS A 54 9.57 5.67 15.00
N MET A 55 8.68 5.69 14.01
CA MET A 55 7.54 6.61 13.94
C MET A 55 6.21 5.89 14.09
N THR A 56 5.27 6.51 14.78
CA THR A 56 3.87 6.08 14.81
C THR A 56 3.20 6.33 13.46
N LYS A 57 2.13 5.58 13.15
CA LYS A 57 1.37 5.75 11.89
C LYS A 57 0.90 7.20 11.69
N ALA A 58 0.40 7.85 12.75
CA ALA A 58 -0.05 9.24 12.69
C ALA A 58 1.10 10.20 12.32
N ASN A 59 2.27 10.04 12.94
CA ASN A 59 3.43 10.90 12.66
C ASN A 59 3.97 10.71 11.24
N LYS A 60 3.91 9.49 10.70
CA LYS A 60 4.28 9.22 9.30
C LYS A 60 3.40 10.01 8.33
N LEU A 61 2.09 10.02 8.55
CA LEU A 61 1.14 10.75 7.71
C LEU A 61 1.31 12.27 7.81
N LEU A 62 1.60 12.79 9.00
CA LEU A 62 1.90 14.21 9.19
C LEU A 62 3.13 14.64 8.39
N VAL A 63 4.20 13.85 8.43
CA VAL A 63 5.43 14.13 7.67
C VAL A 63 5.14 14.12 6.17
N LEU A 64 4.38 13.14 5.68
CA LEU A 64 4.05 13.06 4.25
C LEU A 64 3.14 14.18 3.75
N LYS A 65 2.35 14.79 4.63
CA LYS A 65 1.49 15.93 4.25
C LYS A 65 2.31 17.11 3.72
N ASP A 66 3.51 17.29 4.27
CA ASP A 66 4.37 18.43 3.97
C ASP A 66 5.40 18.13 2.86
N ILE A 67 5.37 16.91 2.29
CA ILE A 67 6.28 16.45 1.25
C ILE A 67 5.56 16.46 -0.10
N VAL A 68 6.19 17.09 -1.10
CA VAL A 68 5.74 16.99 -2.49
C VAL A 68 6.34 15.72 -3.08
N LEU A 69 5.53 14.67 -3.16
CA LEU A 69 5.98 13.41 -3.75
C LEU A 69 5.99 13.51 -5.29
N PRO A 70 7.03 12.99 -5.95
CA PRO A 70 7.08 12.95 -7.40
C PRO A 70 5.93 12.10 -7.95
N THR A 71 5.36 12.57 -9.05
CA THR A 71 4.36 11.84 -9.82
C THR A 71 4.94 10.55 -10.38
N ARG A 72 4.07 9.61 -10.79
CA ARG A 72 4.50 8.37 -11.43
C ARG A 72 5.42 8.62 -12.63
N ILE A 73 5.09 9.59 -13.47
CA ILE A 73 5.86 9.93 -14.67
C ILE A 73 7.27 10.43 -14.31
N GLU A 74 7.40 11.19 -13.23
CA GLU A 74 8.70 11.71 -12.77
C GLU A 74 9.58 10.60 -12.15
N ARG A 75 8.96 9.63 -11.48
CA ARG A 75 9.66 8.46 -10.96
C ARG A 75 10.18 7.54 -12.07
N ASP A 76 9.34 7.23 -13.04
CA ASP A 76 9.68 6.33 -14.16
C ASP A 76 10.76 6.91 -15.09
N ARG A 77 11.13 8.20 -14.95
CA ARG A 77 12.23 8.85 -15.69
C ARG A 77 13.58 8.84 -14.95
N LYS A 78 13.58 8.54 -13.64
CA LYS A 78 14.80 8.54 -12.80
C LYS A 78 15.50 7.17 -12.77
N ASP A 79 14.81 6.11 -13.18
CA ASP A 79 15.31 4.75 -13.34
C ASP A 79 15.75 4.49 -14.79
#